data_AF-M4BCI4-F1
#
_entry.id   AF-M4BCI4-F1
#
_cell.length_a   1.000
_cell.length_b   1.000
_cell.length_c   1.000
_cell.angle_alpha   90.00
_cell.angle_beta   90.00
_cell.angle_gamma   90.00
#
_symmetry.space_group_name_H-M   'P 1'
#
loop_
_entity.id
_entity.type
_entity.pdbx_description
1 polymer ?
#
loop_
_entity_poly.entity_id
_entity_poly.type
_entity_poly.pdbx_seq_one_letter_code
_entity_poly.pdbx_strand_id
1 'polypeptide(L)'
;MQVKVITGGKRVKDYGYIDVPGTTSTVADLKRAFEKYAGVSVDRQSLKLQQDAAGKTLVALPDDTKLLQDVGVTDRATLVFRDLGPQIGYRTVFVLEYLGPLLIVLGYAARPALIYGPEAAQKPWHLAALLGVVAWTLHFIKRESETLFVHRFSRPTMPLRNLFKNCSYYWTFAAVVGFPLCHPEYTGPTSLVQIGAGLVLMGISELLNLCVHVQLRNLRPAEGSKARPIPKGPLFAFVSCPNYTFEVLGWVGFSLFTQVAASYVFTAVGLLQMADWALKKHGGYLKSYGDEYKKLRRKAIVPFVL
;
A
#
# COMPACT_ATOMS: atom_id res chain seq x y z
N MET A 1 -28.64 -11.13 -21.88
CA MET A 1 -27.77 -11.18 -23.09
C MET A 1 -26.79 -12.33 -22.93
N GLN A 2 -26.31 -12.88 -24.04
CA GLN A 2 -25.28 -13.93 -24.03
C GLN A 2 -23.92 -13.33 -24.35
N VAL A 3 -22.89 -13.68 -23.60
CA VAL A 3 -21.51 -13.31 -23.92
C VAL A 3 -20.65 -14.54 -24.06
N LYS A 4 -19.76 -14.55 -25.04
CA LYS A 4 -18.79 -15.61 -25.21
C LYS A 4 -17.57 -15.32 -24.35
N VAL A 5 -17.10 -16.28 -23.55
CA VAL A 5 -15.86 -16.12 -22.77
C VAL A 5 -14.82 -17.12 -23.25
N ILE A 6 -13.63 -16.61 -23.58
CA ILE A 6 -12.48 -17.40 -23.99
C ILE A 6 -11.25 -17.03 -23.17
N THR A 7 -10.25 -17.90 -23.11
CA THR A 7 -8.91 -17.53 -22.58
C THR A 7 -8.03 -16.92 -23.67
N GLY A 8 -7.13 -16.02 -23.28
CA GLY A 8 -6.09 -15.52 -24.18
C GLY A 8 -4.83 -16.39 -24.15
N GLY A 9 -4.04 -16.35 -25.23
CA GLY A 9 -2.73 -17.00 -25.31
C GLY A 9 -2.65 -18.14 -26.35
N LYS A 10 -1.58 -18.95 -26.27
CA LYS A 10 -1.31 -20.01 -27.27
C LYS A 10 -2.31 -21.18 -27.24
N ARG A 11 -2.92 -21.45 -26.08
CA ARG A 11 -3.99 -22.45 -25.94
C ARG A 11 -5.25 -21.73 -25.50
N VAL A 12 -6.17 -21.55 -26.44
CA VAL A 12 -7.47 -20.91 -26.19
C VAL A 12 -8.43 -21.99 -25.69
N LYS A 13 -8.73 -21.95 -24.40
CA LYS A 13 -9.91 -22.58 -23.82
C LYS A 13 -11.13 -21.70 -24.08
N ASP A 14 -12.18 -22.29 -24.66
CA ASP A 14 -13.48 -21.68 -24.87
C ASP A 14 -14.43 -22.11 -23.73
N TYR A 15 -14.99 -21.15 -23.00
CA TYR A 15 -16.00 -21.39 -21.95
C TYR A 15 -17.42 -21.31 -22.50
N GLY A 16 -17.61 -21.10 -23.81
CA GLY A 16 -18.91 -20.99 -24.43
C GLY A 16 -19.61 -19.68 -24.12
N TYR A 17 -20.93 -19.69 -24.32
CA TYR A 17 -21.80 -18.56 -24.05
C TYR A 17 -22.34 -18.60 -22.62
N ILE A 18 -22.24 -17.47 -21.93
CA ILE A 18 -22.75 -17.27 -20.58
C ILE A 18 -23.91 -16.28 -20.64
N ASP A 19 -25.03 -16.66 -20.05
CA ASP A 19 -26.18 -15.78 -19.90
C ASP A 19 -25.93 -14.76 -18.78
N VAL A 20 -26.05 -13.49 -19.12
CA VAL A 20 -26.02 -12.37 -18.18
C VAL A 20 -27.42 -11.75 -18.08
N PRO A 21 -28.02 -11.65 -16.86
CA PRO A 21 -29.42 -11.24 -16.70
C PRO A 21 -29.68 -9.78 -17.11
N GLY A 22 -30.78 -9.52 -17.84
CA GLY A 22 -31.29 -8.15 -18.06
C GLY A 22 -30.46 -7.26 -18.98
N THR A 23 -31.00 -6.07 -19.28
CA THR A 23 -30.37 -5.03 -20.12
C THR A 23 -29.57 -4.00 -19.31
N THR A 24 -29.76 -3.96 -17.99
CA THR A 24 -29.09 -3.06 -17.04
C THR A 24 -27.99 -3.74 -16.24
N SER A 25 -27.47 -4.87 -16.73
CA SER A 25 -26.41 -5.61 -16.07
C SER A 25 -25.09 -4.84 -16.03
N THR A 26 -24.38 -4.99 -14.92
CA THR A 26 -23.05 -4.41 -14.70
C THR A 26 -21.94 -5.41 -15.02
N VAL A 27 -20.70 -4.91 -15.08
CA VAL A 27 -19.51 -5.77 -15.12
C VAL A 27 -19.43 -6.68 -13.89
N ALA A 28 -19.91 -6.26 -12.71
CA ALA A 28 -20.01 -7.14 -11.54
C ALA A 28 -20.97 -8.32 -11.76
N ASP A 29 -22.13 -8.08 -12.38
CA ASP A 29 -23.12 -9.13 -12.66
C ASP A 29 -22.58 -10.17 -13.64
N LEU A 30 -21.87 -9.69 -14.67
CA LEU A 30 -21.14 -10.55 -15.61
C LEU A 30 -20.11 -11.44 -14.88
N LYS A 31 -19.29 -10.86 -13.99
CA LYS A 31 -18.29 -11.62 -13.24
C LYS A 31 -18.92 -12.67 -12.33
N ARG A 32 -20.03 -12.34 -11.66
CA ARG A 32 -20.81 -13.27 -10.83
C ARG A 32 -21.43 -14.41 -11.66
N ALA A 33 -21.98 -14.08 -12.83
CA ALA A 33 -22.50 -15.09 -13.76
C ALA A 33 -21.37 -16.05 -14.21
N PHE A 34 -20.20 -15.51 -14.55
CA PHE A 34 -19.05 -16.33 -14.93
C PHE A 34 -18.48 -17.14 -13.77
N GLU A 35 -18.47 -16.62 -12.54
CA GLU A 35 -18.08 -17.36 -11.34
C GLU A 35 -18.98 -18.59 -11.13
N LYS A 36 -20.31 -18.41 -11.23
CA LYS A 36 -21.28 -19.51 -11.13
C LYS A 36 -21.08 -20.57 -12.23
N TYR A 37 -20.72 -20.15 -13.44
CA TYR A 37 -20.52 -21.04 -14.58
C TYR A 37 -19.18 -21.80 -14.53
N ALA A 38 -18.07 -21.08 -14.27
CA ALA A 38 -16.72 -21.61 -14.40
C ALA A 38 -16.04 -21.98 -13.06
N GLY A 39 -16.66 -21.66 -11.92
CA GLY A 39 -16.09 -21.88 -10.58
C GLY A 39 -14.89 -20.98 -10.27
N VAL A 40 -14.71 -19.88 -11.00
CA VAL A 40 -13.58 -18.96 -10.81
C VAL A 40 -14.05 -17.72 -10.05
N SER A 41 -13.48 -17.49 -8.87
CA SER A 41 -13.85 -16.33 -8.03
C SER A 41 -13.74 -14.99 -8.75
N VAL A 42 -14.70 -14.09 -8.51
CA VAL A 42 -14.76 -12.74 -9.13
C VAL A 42 -13.45 -11.95 -9.00
N ASP A 43 -12.75 -12.09 -7.88
CA ASP A 43 -11.49 -11.39 -7.60
C ASP A 43 -10.33 -11.87 -8.50
N ARG A 44 -10.43 -13.09 -9.02
CA ARG A 44 -9.44 -13.68 -9.94
C ARG A 44 -9.70 -13.30 -11.39
N GLN A 45 -10.84 -12.68 -11.68
CA GLN A 45 -11.28 -12.46 -13.06
C GLN A 45 -10.76 -11.13 -13.61
N SER A 46 -9.84 -11.22 -14.58
CA SER A 46 -9.53 -10.12 -15.49
C SER A 46 -10.22 -10.35 -16.83
N LEU A 47 -11.27 -9.57 -17.10
CA LEU A 47 -12.02 -9.62 -18.35
C LEU A 47 -11.61 -8.47 -19.25
N LYS A 48 -11.42 -8.77 -20.53
CA LYS A 48 -11.21 -7.78 -21.59
C LYS A 48 -12.20 -8.02 -22.72
N LEU A 49 -12.85 -6.97 -23.18
CA LEU A 49 -13.68 -7.02 -24.38
C LEU A 49 -12.80 -7.09 -25.62
N GLN A 50 -13.10 -8.04 -26.50
CA GLN A 50 -12.55 -8.11 -27.84
C GLN A 50 -13.39 -7.23 -28.78
N GLN A 51 -12.80 -6.15 -29.31
CA GLN A 51 -13.51 -5.21 -30.18
C GLN A 51 -13.44 -5.56 -31.67
N ASP A 52 -12.46 -6.34 -32.09
CA ASP A 52 -12.24 -6.72 -33.48
C ASP A 52 -12.38 -8.23 -33.70
N ALA A 53 -12.89 -8.61 -34.89
CA ALA A 53 -13.01 -10.01 -35.27
C ALA A 53 -11.64 -10.74 -35.29
N ALA A 54 -10.55 -9.99 -35.51
CA ALA A 54 -9.17 -10.49 -35.50
C ALA A 54 -8.57 -10.69 -34.10
N GLY A 55 -9.18 -10.16 -33.04
CA GLY A 55 -8.75 -10.34 -31.66
C GLY A 55 -7.52 -9.56 -31.22
N LYS A 56 -7.12 -8.52 -31.97
CA LYS A 56 -5.96 -7.70 -31.65
C LYS A 56 -6.31 -6.57 -30.67
N THR A 57 -7.54 -6.08 -30.70
CA THR A 57 -7.95 -4.94 -29.88
C THR A 57 -8.72 -5.42 -28.64
N LEU A 58 -8.04 -5.36 -27.50
CA LEU A 58 -8.60 -5.76 -26.21
C LEU A 58 -8.76 -4.57 -25.27
N VAL A 59 -10.00 -4.30 -24.86
CA VAL A 59 -10.33 -3.24 -23.89
C VAL A 59 -10.59 -3.87 -22.53
N ALA A 60 -9.81 -3.50 -21.52
CA ALA A 60 -10.03 -4.00 -20.18
C ALA A 60 -11.36 -3.50 -19.60
N LEU A 61 -12.01 -4.35 -18.80
CA LEU A 61 -13.22 -4.01 -18.06
C LEU A 61 -12.88 -3.87 -16.56
N PRO A 62 -12.15 -2.82 -16.13
CA PRO A 62 -11.67 -2.70 -14.75
C PRO A 62 -12.73 -2.18 -13.78
N ASP A 63 -13.87 -1.70 -14.28
CA ASP A 63 -14.89 -1.01 -13.48
C ASP A 63 -16.18 -1.79 -13.33
N ASP A 64 -16.26 -2.49 -12.20
CA ASP A 64 -17.33 -3.43 -11.86
C ASP A 64 -18.70 -2.73 -11.72
N THR A 65 -18.73 -1.41 -11.51
CA THR A 65 -19.97 -0.62 -11.39
C THR A 65 -20.52 -0.15 -12.74
N LYS A 66 -19.76 -0.25 -13.83
CA LYS A 66 -20.23 0.21 -15.15
C LYS A 66 -21.22 -0.79 -15.74
N LEU A 67 -22.24 -0.26 -16.42
CA LEU A 67 -23.16 -1.07 -17.21
C LEU A 67 -22.40 -1.70 -18.38
N LEU A 68 -22.77 -2.91 -18.75
CA LEU A 68 -22.15 -3.64 -19.87
C LEU A 68 -22.24 -2.84 -21.18
N GLN A 69 -23.37 -2.20 -21.45
CA GLN A 69 -23.57 -1.34 -22.61
C GLN A 69 -22.62 -0.13 -22.64
N ASP A 70 -22.34 0.49 -21.48
CA ASP A 70 -21.48 1.68 -21.38
C ASP A 70 -20.01 1.34 -21.68
N VAL A 71 -19.63 0.08 -21.49
CA VAL A 71 -18.30 -0.45 -21.79
C VAL A 71 -18.25 -1.21 -23.11
N GLY A 72 -19.32 -1.11 -23.93
CA GLY A 72 -19.39 -1.67 -25.28
C GLY A 72 -19.61 -3.18 -25.35
N VAL A 73 -19.99 -3.83 -24.24
CA VAL A 73 -20.29 -5.26 -24.21
C VAL A 73 -21.73 -5.46 -24.70
N THR A 74 -21.88 -6.01 -25.89
CA THR A 74 -23.16 -6.28 -26.58
C THR A 74 -23.53 -7.76 -26.57
N ASP A 75 -24.74 -8.10 -27.03
CA ASP A 75 -25.14 -9.49 -27.20
C ASP A 75 -24.17 -10.22 -28.15
N ARG A 76 -23.77 -11.42 -27.75
CA ARG A 76 -22.74 -12.27 -28.35
C ARG A 76 -21.33 -11.68 -28.41
N ALA A 77 -21.04 -10.62 -27.65
CA ALA A 77 -19.68 -10.11 -27.52
C ALA A 77 -18.72 -11.19 -27.00
N THR A 78 -17.48 -11.15 -27.47
CA THR A 78 -16.41 -12.06 -27.02
C THR A 78 -15.54 -11.38 -25.97
N LEU A 79 -15.37 -12.05 -24.84
CA LEU A 79 -14.57 -11.59 -23.72
C LEU A 79 -13.37 -12.51 -23.55
N VAL A 80 -12.19 -11.91 -23.44
CA VAL A 80 -10.95 -12.59 -23.10
C VAL A 80 -10.77 -12.56 -21.59
N PHE A 81 -10.94 -13.73 -20.98
CA PHE A 81 -10.69 -13.99 -19.58
C PHE A 81 -9.21 -14.34 -19.34
N ARG A 82 -8.66 -13.74 -18.29
CA ARG A 82 -7.39 -14.11 -17.69
C ARG A 82 -7.57 -14.33 -16.20
N ASP A 83 -7.16 -15.50 -15.74
CA ASP A 83 -7.06 -15.81 -14.32
C ASP A 83 -5.85 -15.10 -13.70
N LEU A 84 -6.10 -14.29 -12.66
CA LEU A 84 -5.07 -13.57 -11.93
C LEU A 84 -4.33 -14.47 -10.91
N GLY A 85 -4.80 -15.71 -10.71
CA GLY A 85 -4.30 -16.64 -9.69
C GLY A 85 -4.81 -16.30 -8.29
N PRO A 86 -4.31 -16.97 -7.24
CA PRO A 86 -4.74 -16.73 -5.86
C PRO A 86 -4.65 -15.26 -5.45
N GLN A 87 -5.74 -14.74 -4.89
CA GLN A 87 -5.85 -13.37 -4.41
C GLN A 87 -5.97 -13.32 -2.89
N ILE A 88 -5.60 -12.19 -2.31
CA ILE A 88 -5.74 -11.89 -0.88
C ILE A 88 -6.28 -10.46 -0.71
N GLY A 89 -7.10 -10.24 0.32
CA GLY A 89 -7.65 -8.92 0.63
C GLY A 89 -6.56 -7.90 0.90
N TYR A 90 -6.68 -6.68 0.34
CA TYR A 90 -5.68 -5.62 0.55
C TYR A 90 -5.48 -5.32 2.04
N ARG A 91 -6.56 -5.20 2.81
CA ARG A 91 -6.50 -4.95 4.25
C ARG A 91 -5.68 -6.03 4.97
N THR A 92 -5.93 -7.31 4.66
CA THR A 92 -5.17 -8.44 5.22
C THR A 92 -3.69 -8.36 4.88
N VAL A 93 -3.33 -7.94 3.66
CA VAL A 93 -1.91 -7.76 3.30
C VAL A 93 -1.26 -6.68 4.15
N PHE A 94 -1.92 -5.52 4.32
CA PHE A 94 -1.39 -4.44 5.14
C PHE A 94 -1.25 -4.84 6.61
N VAL A 95 -2.18 -5.62 7.16
CA VAL A 95 -2.04 -6.16 8.53
C VAL A 95 -0.84 -7.11 8.62
N LEU A 96 -0.69 -8.05 7.69
CA LEU A 96 0.42 -9.00 7.75
C LEU A 96 1.78 -8.34 7.47
N GLU A 97 1.83 -7.31 6.63
CA GLU A 97 3.08 -6.59 6.33
C GLU A 97 3.57 -5.76 7.53
N TYR A 98 2.67 -5.18 8.33
CA TYR A 98 2.99 -4.35 9.50
C TYR A 98 3.10 -5.14 10.81
N LEU A 99 2.42 -6.29 10.93
CA LEU A 99 2.49 -7.13 12.13
C LEU A 99 3.88 -7.70 12.34
N GLY A 100 4.56 -8.13 11.26
CA GLY A 100 5.90 -8.68 11.37
C GLY A 100 6.92 -7.73 11.99
N PRO A 101 7.08 -6.49 11.49
CA PRO A 101 7.98 -5.52 12.10
C PRO A 101 7.72 -5.26 13.58
N LEU A 102 6.45 -5.27 14.00
CA LEU A 102 6.07 -5.14 15.39
C LEU A 102 6.55 -6.36 16.21
N LEU A 103 6.22 -7.58 15.76
CA LEU A 103 6.57 -8.81 16.47
C LEU A 103 8.08 -9.08 16.50
N ILE A 104 8.79 -8.79 15.42
CA ILE A 104 10.24 -9.00 15.30
C ILE A 104 10.98 -8.11 16.29
N VAL A 105 10.68 -6.80 16.31
CA VAL A 105 11.37 -5.86 17.22
C VAL A 105 10.99 -6.13 18.67
N LEU A 106 9.73 -6.45 18.98
CA LEU A 106 9.34 -6.86 20.34
C LEU A 106 10.00 -8.17 20.77
N GLY A 107 10.13 -9.14 19.84
CA GLY A 107 10.86 -10.39 20.08
C GLY A 107 12.33 -10.14 20.39
N TYR A 108 12.98 -9.23 19.68
CA TYR A 108 14.33 -8.79 20.00
C TYR A 108 14.43 -7.98 21.29
N ALA A 109 13.41 -7.18 21.63
CA ALA A 109 13.37 -6.41 22.87
C ALA A 109 13.29 -7.32 24.11
N ALA A 110 12.78 -8.54 23.97
CA ALA A 110 12.88 -9.56 25.03
C ALA A 110 14.33 -10.03 25.28
N ARG A 111 15.29 -9.63 24.43
CA ARG A 111 16.71 -9.99 24.45
C ARG A 111 16.92 -11.51 24.69
N PRO A 112 16.38 -12.37 23.82
CA PRO A 112 16.44 -13.82 24.03
C PRO A 112 17.89 -14.30 24.09
N ALA A 113 18.17 -15.19 25.04
CA ALA A 113 19.51 -15.72 25.28
C ALA A 113 20.16 -16.36 24.04
N LEU A 114 19.35 -17.00 23.19
CA LEU A 114 19.80 -17.61 21.94
C LEU A 114 20.42 -16.59 20.96
N ILE A 115 19.99 -15.32 21.00
CA ILE A 115 20.40 -14.28 20.04
C ILE A 115 21.48 -13.37 20.64
N TYR A 116 21.34 -13.00 21.91
CA TYR A 116 22.18 -11.99 22.55
C TYR A 116 23.05 -12.51 23.70
N GLY A 117 22.96 -13.80 24.03
CA GLY A 117 23.69 -14.44 25.13
C GLY A 117 22.89 -14.55 26.44
N PRO A 118 23.29 -15.44 27.36
CA PRO A 118 22.49 -15.88 28.52
C PRO A 118 22.07 -14.76 29.48
N GLU A 119 22.88 -13.70 29.60
CA GLU A 119 22.64 -12.60 30.53
C GLU A 119 22.06 -11.34 29.86
N ALA A 120 21.79 -11.38 28.55
CA ALA A 120 21.40 -10.19 27.80
C ALA A 120 20.14 -9.50 28.31
N ALA A 121 19.14 -10.28 28.72
CA ALA A 121 17.88 -9.76 29.26
C ALA A 121 18.05 -9.04 30.61
N GLN A 122 19.14 -9.30 31.34
CA GLN A 122 19.43 -8.68 32.64
C GLN A 122 20.18 -7.36 32.49
N LYS A 123 20.82 -7.13 31.33
CA LYS A 123 21.57 -5.91 31.09
C LYS A 123 20.63 -4.70 30.97
N PRO A 124 21.02 -3.53 31.50
CA PRO A 124 20.20 -2.32 31.41
C PRO A 124 20.00 -1.90 29.95
N TRP A 125 18.97 -1.09 29.74
CA TRP A 125 18.73 -0.46 28.43
C TRP A 125 19.42 0.88 28.36
N HIS A 126 20.07 1.15 27.23
CA HIS A 126 20.41 2.51 26.86
C HIS A 126 19.12 3.30 26.56
N LEU A 127 18.99 4.52 27.07
CA LEU A 127 17.77 5.33 26.94
C LEU A 127 17.30 5.46 25.48
N ALA A 128 18.21 5.82 24.57
CA ALA A 128 17.91 5.95 23.14
C ALA A 128 17.38 4.64 22.51
N ALA A 129 17.93 3.48 22.90
CA ALA A 129 17.48 2.19 22.41
C ALA A 129 16.07 1.84 22.92
N LEU A 130 15.81 2.06 24.22
CA LEU A 130 14.48 1.85 24.80
C LEU A 130 13.43 2.72 24.13
N LEU A 131 13.71 4.01 23.98
CA LEU A 131 12.82 4.94 23.28
C LEU A 131 12.66 4.60 21.80
N GLY A 132 13.70 4.05 21.18
CA GLY A 132 13.64 3.52 19.81
C GLY A 132 12.66 2.36 19.70
N VAL A 133 12.74 1.38 20.60
CA VAL A 133 11.77 0.26 20.64
C VAL A 133 10.36 0.79 20.83
N VAL A 134 10.13 1.71 21.79
CA VAL A 134 8.82 2.31 22.04
C VAL A 134 8.30 3.05 20.81
N ALA A 135 9.12 3.90 20.18
CA ALA A 135 8.74 4.67 19.01
C ALA A 135 8.43 3.78 17.80
N TRP A 136 9.23 2.73 17.58
CA TRP A 136 8.99 1.71 16.56
C TRP A 136 7.65 1.00 16.80
N THR A 137 7.42 0.53 18.03
CA THR A 137 6.18 -0.13 18.42
C THR A 137 4.97 0.77 18.22
N LEU A 138 5.03 2.03 18.66
CA LEU A 138 3.94 2.99 18.49
C LEU A 138 3.66 3.28 17.02
N HIS A 139 4.72 3.42 16.20
CA HIS A 139 4.58 3.57 14.75
C HIS A 139 3.79 2.39 14.15
N PHE A 140 4.21 1.14 14.38
CA PHE A 140 3.53 0.00 13.77
C PHE A 140 2.14 -0.24 14.36
N ILE A 141 1.89 0.03 15.65
CA ILE A 141 0.53 0.00 16.22
C ILE A 141 -0.38 1.04 15.55
N LYS A 142 0.13 2.25 15.29
CA LYS A 142 -0.59 3.26 14.51
C LYS A 142 -0.88 2.73 13.11
N ARG A 143 0.10 2.16 12.40
CA ARG A 143 -0.09 1.62 11.04
C ARG A 143 -1.13 0.51 10.98
N GLU A 144 -1.16 -0.37 11.97
CA GLU A 144 -2.19 -1.40 12.13
C GLU A 144 -3.56 -0.77 12.35
N SER A 145 -3.65 0.18 13.27
CA SER A 145 -4.89 0.89 13.58
C SER A 145 -5.43 1.66 12.37
N GLU A 146 -4.56 2.34 11.63
CA GLU A 146 -4.93 3.03 10.39
C GLU A 146 -5.45 2.06 9.34
N THR A 147 -4.80 0.90 9.20
CA THR A 147 -5.21 -0.15 8.26
C THR A 147 -6.60 -0.71 8.57
N LEU A 148 -6.89 -0.92 9.86
CA LEU A 148 -8.15 -1.48 10.32
C LEU A 148 -9.29 -0.46 10.32
N PHE A 149 -9.02 0.79 10.75
CA PHE A 149 -10.07 1.75 11.10
C PHE A 149 -10.12 3.00 10.21
N VAL A 150 -9.01 3.36 9.54
CA VAL A 150 -8.91 4.60 8.76
C VAL A 150 -8.93 4.34 7.26
N HIS A 151 -8.19 3.35 6.75
CA HIS A 151 -7.96 3.17 5.33
C HIS A 151 -9.19 2.63 4.58
N ARG A 152 -9.51 3.29 3.46
CA ARG A 152 -10.47 2.84 2.44
C ARG A 152 -9.74 2.44 1.17
N PHE A 153 -9.68 1.15 0.85
CA PHE A 153 -8.97 0.63 -0.32
C PHE A 153 -9.83 0.78 -1.58
N SER A 154 -9.19 1.06 -2.72
CA SER A 154 -9.90 1.22 -4.02
C SER A 154 -10.05 -0.10 -4.77
N ARG A 155 -9.43 -1.16 -4.27
CA ARG A 155 -9.47 -2.50 -4.83
C ARG A 155 -9.65 -3.47 -3.67
N PRO A 156 -10.46 -4.53 -3.84
CA PRO A 156 -10.70 -5.48 -2.76
C PRO A 156 -9.47 -6.35 -2.48
N THR A 157 -8.76 -6.77 -3.54
CA THR A 157 -7.71 -7.80 -3.44
C THR A 157 -6.47 -7.49 -4.27
N MET A 158 -5.38 -8.20 -3.95
CA MET A 158 -4.13 -8.23 -4.70
C MET A 158 -3.60 -9.66 -4.88
N PRO A 159 -2.71 -9.91 -5.87
CA PRO A 159 -2.12 -11.22 -6.07
C PRO A 159 -1.35 -11.70 -4.83
N LEU A 160 -1.63 -12.91 -4.36
CA LEU A 160 -1.06 -13.46 -3.12
C LEU A 160 0.47 -13.43 -3.10
N ARG A 161 1.13 -13.67 -4.24
CA ARG A 161 2.60 -13.60 -4.33
C ARG A 161 3.20 -12.26 -3.87
N ASN A 162 2.44 -11.17 -3.99
CA ASN A 162 2.92 -9.84 -3.60
C ASN A 162 2.94 -9.68 -2.07
N LEU A 163 2.15 -10.48 -1.32
CA LEU A 163 2.21 -10.52 0.15
C LEU A 163 3.64 -10.85 0.59
N PHE A 164 4.22 -11.93 0.07
CA PHE A 164 5.56 -12.36 0.43
C PHE A 164 6.60 -11.27 0.10
N LYS A 165 6.49 -10.62 -1.05
CA LYS A 165 7.38 -9.50 -1.40
C LYS A 165 7.28 -8.35 -0.38
N ASN A 166 6.07 -7.93 -0.03
CA ASN A 166 5.85 -6.84 0.92
C ASN A 166 6.35 -7.21 2.33
N CYS A 167 5.98 -8.40 2.83
CA CYS A 167 6.42 -8.90 4.13
C CYS A 167 7.94 -9.04 4.16
N SER A 168 8.57 -9.67 3.15
CA SER A 168 10.03 -9.80 3.09
C SER A 168 10.74 -8.44 3.18
N TYR A 169 10.23 -7.40 2.52
CA TYR A 169 10.79 -6.05 2.63
C TYR A 169 10.73 -5.54 4.07
N TYR A 170 9.53 -5.42 4.65
CA TYR A 170 9.36 -4.81 5.97
C TYR A 170 9.98 -5.65 7.09
N TRP A 171 9.83 -6.96 7.03
CA TRP A 171 10.29 -7.87 8.07
C TRP A 171 11.82 -7.97 8.08
N THR A 172 12.46 -7.92 6.91
CA THR A 172 13.93 -7.89 6.83
C THR A 172 14.48 -6.59 7.42
N PHE A 173 13.90 -5.43 7.09
CA PHE A 173 14.35 -4.18 7.70
C PHE A 173 14.09 -4.15 9.21
N ALA A 174 12.97 -4.69 9.67
CA ALA A 174 12.73 -4.84 11.10
C ALA A 174 13.77 -5.73 11.79
N ALA A 175 14.19 -6.81 11.14
CA ALA A 175 15.25 -7.66 11.67
C ALA A 175 16.60 -6.93 11.71
N VAL A 176 17.00 -6.30 10.60
CA VAL A 176 18.32 -5.66 10.46
C VAL A 176 18.44 -4.38 11.29
N VAL A 177 17.34 -3.63 11.51
CA VAL A 177 17.31 -2.47 12.41
C VAL A 177 17.13 -2.89 13.87
N GLY A 178 16.21 -3.82 14.12
CA GLY A 178 15.86 -4.26 15.46
C GLY A 178 16.99 -4.99 16.17
N PHE A 179 17.80 -5.77 15.43
CA PHE A 179 18.92 -6.50 16.02
C PHE A 179 19.93 -5.59 16.74
N PRO A 180 20.55 -4.61 16.07
CA PRO A 180 21.48 -3.69 16.75
C PRO A 180 20.77 -2.77 17.76
N LEU A 181 19.52 -2.36 17.49
CA LEU A 181 18.75 -1.50 18.39
C LEU A 181 18.51 -2.16 19.76
N CYS A 182 18.19 -3.45 19.76
CA CYS A 182 17.88 -4.20 20.97
C CYS A 182 19.11 -4.85 21.61
N HIS A 183 20.27 -4.80 20.97
CA HIS A 183 21.49 -5.44 21.44
C HIS A 183 21.90 -4.94 22.83
N PRO A 184 22.35 -5.80 23.77
CA PRO A 184 22.76 -5.39 25.12
C PRO A 184 23.94 -4.42 25.11
N GLU A 185 24.86 -4.58 24.16
CA GLU A 185 26.02 -3.69 23.95
C GLU A 185 25.71 -2.51 23.00
N TYR A 186 24.44 -2.16 22.83
CA TYR A 186 24.07 -1.00 22.01
C TYR A 186 24.79 0.26 22.53
N THR A 187 25.47 0.94 21.63
CA THR A 187 26.09 2.24 21.87
C THR A 187 25.36 3.28 21.03
N GLY A 188 24.91 4.35 21.67
CA GLY A 188 24.06 5.37 21.05
C GLY A 188 24.37 6.77 21.56
N PRO A 189 23.63 7.77 21.07
CA PRO A 189 23.84 9.15 21.48
C PRO A 189 23.44 9.33 22.95
N THR A 190 24.29 9.99 23.73
CA THR A 190 24.02 10.34 25.14
C THR A 190 23.43 11.74 25.30
N SER A 191 23.48 12.56 24.24
CA SER A 191 22.93 13.91 24.23
C SER A 191 21.40 13.88 24.28
N LEU A 192 20.82 14.32 25.39
CA LEU A 192 19.37 14.45 25.55
C LEU A 192 18.75 15.40 24.53
N VAL A 193 19.49 16.42 24.07
CA VAL A 193 19.04 17.34 23.02
C VAL A 193 18.88 16.61 21.70
N GLN A 194 19.85 15.79 21.31
CA GLN A 194 19.76 14.98 20.10
C GLN A 194 18.61 13.96 20.19
N ILE A 195 18.50 13.28 21.34
CA ILE A 195 17.44 12.30 21.55
C ILE A 195 16.06 12.97 21.46
N GLY A 196 15.88 14.06 22.20
CA GLY A 196 14.64 14.83 22.22
C GLY A 196 14.27 15.40 20.86
N ALA A 197 15.23 15.99 20.14
CA ALA A 197 14.98 16.55 18.81
C ALA A 197 14.50 15.50 17.80
N GLY A 198 15.15 14.31 17.77
CA GLY A 198 14.73 13.23 16.89
C GLY A 198 13.36 12.65 17.26
N LEU A 199 13.05 12.52 18.55
CA LEU A 199 11.74 12.09 19.02
C LEU A 199 10.63 13.10 18.71
N VAL A 200 10.88 14.39 18.88
CA VAL A 200 9.93 15.46 18.53
C VAL A 200 9.67 15.44 17.01
N LEU A 201 10.73 15.33 16.20
CA LEU A 201 10.60 15.22 14.76
C LEU A 201 9.75 14.00 14.37
N MET A 202 10.00 12.84 14.98
CA MET A 202 9.22 11.64 14.74
C MET A 202 7.76 11.80 15.19
N GLY A 203 7.51 12.25 16.41
CA GLY A 203 6.16 12.42 16.95
C GLY A 203 5.30 13.39 16.14
N ILE A 204 5.84 14.54 15.76
CA ILE A 204 5.13 15.51 14.90
C ILE A 204 4.87 14.88 13.52
N SER A 205 5.84 14.19 12.96
CA SER A 205 5.71 13.55 11.65
C SER A 205 4.63 12.45 11.66
N GLU A 206 4.58 11.61 12.69
CA GLU A 206 3.53 10.60 12.84
C GLU A 206 2.14 11.20 12.94
N LEU A 207 1.99 12.29 13.72
CA LEU A 207 0.72 12.99 13.85
C LEU A 207 0.27 13.59 12.51
N LEU A 208 1.18 14.28 11.81
CA LEU A 208 0.86 14.89 10.51
C LEU A 208 0.57 13.83 9.45
N ASN A 209 1.28 12.70 9.46
CA ASN A 209 1.01 11.54 8.61
C ASN A 209 -0.42 11.01 8.85
N LEU A 210 -0.82 10.83 10.12
CA LEU A 210 -2.19 10.43 10.48
C LEU A 210 -3.24 11.42 9.99
N CYS A 211 -3.02 12.73 10.21
CA CYS A 211 -3.92 13.77 9.73
C CYS A 211 -4.12 13.69 8.20
N VAL A 212 -3.05 13.47 7.45
CA VAL A 212 -3.12 13.27 6.00
C VAL A 212 -3.91 11.99 5.66
N HIS A 213 -3.68 10.87 6.35
CA HIS A 213 -4.42 9.64 6.09
C HIS A 213 -5.92 9.78 6.34
N VAL A 214 -6.32 10.43 7.44
CA VAL A 214 -7.72 10.75 7.73
C VAL A 214 -8.30 11.64 6.63
N GLN A 215 -7.56 12.66 6.19
CA GLN A 215 -8.00 13.52 5.10
C GLN A 215 -8.18 12.74 3.79
N LEU A 216 -7.23 11.88 3.42
CA LEU A 216 -7.29 11.03 2.23
C LEU A 216 -8.44 10.03 2.29
N ARG A 217 -8.75 9.47 3.47
CA ARG A 217 -9.95 8.65 3.67
C ARG A 217 -11.21 9.45 3.36
N ASN A 218 -11.33 10.66 3.90
CA ASN A 218 -12.55 11.47 3.73
C ASN A 218 -12.79 11.89 2.28
N LEU A 219 -11.76 11.90 1.44
CA LEU A 219 -11.89 12.10 -0.02
C LEU A 219 -12.50 10.90 -0.76
N ARG A 220 -12.58 9.73 -0.13
CA ARG A 220 -13.16 8.52 -0.71
C ARG A 220 -14.55 8.29 -0.10
N PRO A 221 -15.63 8.34 -0.89
CA PRO A 221 -17.00 8.18 -0.35
C PRO A 221 -17.22 6.86 0.41
N ALA A 222 -16.68 5.76 -0.11
CA ALA A 222 -16.84 4.41 0.44
C ALA A 222 -15.64 3.51 0.10
N GLU A 223 -15.58 2.35 0.75
CA GLU A 223 -14.67 1.24 0.39
C GLU A 223 -14.88 0.84 -1.08
N GLY A 224 -13.80 0.53 -1.81
CA GLY A 224 -13.86 0.21 -3.24
C GLY A 224 -13.99 1.43 -4.16
N SER A 225 -14.22 2.65 -3.64
CA SER A 225 -14.34 3.84 -4.47
C SER A 225 -13.04 4.14 -5.23
N LYS A 226 -13.20 4.47 -6.51
CA LYS A 226 -12.12 4.88 -7.42
C LYS A 226 -12.00 6.40 -7.56
N ALA A 227 -12.81 7.15 -6.82
CA ALA A 227 -12.72 8.61 -6.80
C ALA A 227 -11.32 9.05 -6.36
N ARG A 228 -10.73 9.98 -7.10
CA ARG A 228 -9.40 10.54 -6.84
C ARG A 228 -9.42 12.07 -6.94
N PRO A 229 -10.28 12.76 -6.18
CA PRO A 229 -10.32 14.22 -6.20
C PRO A 229 -8.96 14.81 -5.80
N ILE A 230 -8.68 16.02 -6.25
CA ILE A 230 -7.50 16.77 -5.83
C ILE A 230 -7.62 17.07 -4.32
N PRO A 231 -6.70 16.59 -3.46
CA PRO A 231 -6.72 16.92 -2.03
C PRO A 231 -6.47 18.42 -1.83
N LYS A 232 -7.21 19.07 -0.93
CA LYS A 232 -7.09 20.51 -0.64
C LYS A 232 -6.59 20.75 0.80
N GLY A 233 -6.27 21.99 1.15
CA GLY A 233 -5.88 22.36 2.52
C GLY A 233 -4.37 22.39 2.76
N PRO A 234 -3.95 22.84 3.96
CA PRO A 234 -2.57 23.25 4.25
C PRO A 234 -1.55 22.10 4.18
N LEU A 235 -1.93 20.89 4.58
CA LEU A 235 -1.05 19.72 4.52
C LEU A 235 -0.66 19.34 3.08
N PHE A 236 -1.53 19.67 2.11
CA PHE A 236 -1.28 19.46 0.69
C PHE A 236 -0.84 20.75 -0.02
N ALA A 237 -0.43 21.80 0.69
CA ALA A 237 -0.08 23.07 0.03
C ALA A 237 1.11 22.91 -0.92
N PHE A 238 2.15 22.18 -0.50
CA PHE A 238 3.43 22.13 -1.23
C PHE A 238 3.67 20.82 -1.98
N VAL A 239 3.09 19.71 -1.52
CA VAL A 239 3.36 18.38 -2.08
C VAL A 239 2.08 17.59 -2.31
N SER A 240 2.18 16.63 -3.21
CA SER A 240 1.08 15.77 -3.64
C SER A 240 0.84 14.62 -2.69
N CYS A 241 1.91 14.14 -2.04
CA CYS A 241 1.89 13.00 -1.14
C CYS A 241 2.53 13.36 0.21
N PRO A 242 1.95 14.30 0.97
CA PRO A 242 2.49 14.72 2.26
C PRO A 242 2.54 13.58 3.29
N ASN A 243 1.69 12.56 3.17
CA ASN A 243 1.78 11.36 4.00
C ASN A 243 3.15 10.68 3.82
N TYR A 244 3.66 10.58 2.58
CA TYR A 244 4.99 10.02 2.33
C TYR A 244 6.10 10.95 2.82
N THR A 245 5.93 12.26 2.69
CA THR A 245 6.88 13.25 3.24
C THR A 245 7.04 13.08 4.74
N PHE A 246 5.93 13.05 5.48
CA PHE A 246 5.94 12.92 6.93
C PHE A 246 6.40 11.53 7.37
N GLU A 247 6.06 10.47 6.65
CA GLU A 247 6.62 9.13 6.90
C GLU A 247 8.17 9.16 6.86
N VAL A 248 8.75 9.73 5.79
CA VAL A 248 10.21 9.85 5.66
C VAL A 248 10.82 10.70 6.78
N LEU A 249 10.21 11.85 7.10
CA LEU A 249 10.69 12.71 8.19
C LEU A 249 10.64 12.02 9.56
N GLY A 250 9.63 11.17 9.79
CA GLY A 250 9.53 10.34 10.97
C GLY A 250 10.73 9.41 11.12
N TRP A 251 11.08 8.70 10.05
CA TRP A 251 12.22 7.79 10.02
C TRP A 251 13.58 8.50 10.03
N VAL A 252 13.67 9.72 9.48
CA VAL A 252 14.84 10.60 9.69
C VAL A 252 15.00 10.91 11.18
N GLY A 253 13.93 11.32 11.87
CA GLY A 253 13.94 11.55 13.32
C GLY A 253 14.40 10.31 14.09
N PHE A 254 13.82 9.15 13.78
CA PHE A 254 14.21 7.85 14.35
C PHE A 254 15.71 7.56 14.16
N SER A 255 16.22 7.73 12.95
CA SER A 255 17.61 7.45 12.63
C SER A 255 18.56 8.40 13.38
N LEU A 256 18.19 9.68 13.48
CA LEU A 256 18.97 10.69 14.19
C LEU A 256 19.10 10.41 15.69
N PHE A 257 18.02 10.01 16.36
CA PHE A 257 18.09 9.76 17.81
C PHE A 257 18.57 8.36 18.19
N THR A 258 18.45 7.37 17.30
CA THR A 258 18.95 6.01 17.56
C THR A 258 20.36 5.78 17.03
N GLN A 259 20.83 6.55 16.05
CA GLN A 259 22.12 6.35 15.39
C GLN A 259 22.38 4.91 14.90
N VAL A 260 21.32 4.13 14.65
CA VAL A 260 21.45 2.79 14.09
C VAL A 260 21.70 2.92 12.59
N ALA A 261 22.89 2.53 12.12
CA ALA A 261 23.26 2.66 10.70
C ALA A 261 22.22 2.06 9.74
N ALA A 262 21.68 0.88 10.08
CA ALA A 262 20.64 0.22 9.30
C ALA A 262 19.34 1.05 9.17
N SER A 263 19.02 1.89 10.16
CA SER A 263 17.82 2.75 10.12
C SER A 263 17.95 3.88 9.10
N TYR A 264 19.16 4.41 8.88
CA TYR A 264 19.41 5.37 7.81
C TYR A 264 19.25 4.72 6.43
N VAL A 265 19.72 3.49 6.26
CA VAL A 265 19.54 2.73 5.01
C VAL A 265 18.05 2.47 4.77
N PHE A 266 17.32 2.03 5.80
CA PHE A 266 15.86 1.86 5.73
C PHE A 266 15.15 3.15 5.31
N THR A 267 15.51 4.28 5.92
CA THR A 267 14.97 5.61 5.60
C THR A 267 15.25 5.99 4.14
N ALA A 268 16.48 5.80 3.67
CA ALA A 268 16.87 6.13 2.30
C ALA A 268 16.15 5.26 1.26
N VAL A 269 16.10 3.94 1.49
CA VAL A 269 15.38 3.01 0.60
C VAL A 269 13.88 3.32 0.59
N GLY A 270 13.30 3.59 1.77
CA GLY A 270 11.90 4.00 1.92
C GLY A 270 11.59 5.29 1.16
N LEU A 271 12.45 6.30 1.26
CA LEU A 271 12.33 7.55 0.51
C LEU A 271 12.33 7.30 -1.00
N LEU A 272 13.26 6.50 -1.54
CA LEU A 272 13.33 6.21 -2.97
C LEU A 272 12.05 5.50 -3.46
N GLN A 273 11.58 4.51 -2.72
CA GLN A 273 10.37 3.77 -3.07
C GLN A 273 9.12 4.66 -3.01
N MET A 274 9.00 5.49 -1.98
CA MET A 274 7.87 6.42 -1.84
C MET A 274 7.94 7.57 -2.84
N ALA A 275 9.13 8.02 -3.25
CA ALA A 275 9.30 9.01 -4.29
C ALA A 275 8.81 8.50 -5.65
N ASP A 276 9.12 7.26 -6.02
CA ASP A 276 8.57 6.63 -7.23
C ASP A 276 7.03 6.57 -7.20
N TRP A 277 6.45 6.19 -6.05
CA TRP A 277 5.00 6.19 -5.89
C TRP A 277 4.39 7.60 -5.92
N ALA A 278 5.06 8.57 -5.32
CA ALA A 278 4.62 9.97 -5.31
C ALA A 278 4.63 10.55 -6.72
N LEU A 279 5.68 10.31 -7.50
CA LEU A 279 5.80 10.75 -8.90
C LEU A 279 4.68 10.16 -9.77
N LYS A 280 4.39 8.87 -9.61
CA LYS A 280 3.27 8.21 -10.30
C LYS A 280 1.92 8.82 -9.93
N LYS A 281 1.69 9.11 -8.64
CA LYS A 281 0.45 9.78 -8.18
C LYS A 281 0.36 11.21 -8.70
N HIS A 282 1.44 11.97 -8.63
CA HIS A 282 1.52 13.35 -9.12
C HIS A 282 1.24 13.42 -10.63
N GLY A 283 1.88 12.55 -11.43
CA GLY A 283 1.61 12.43 -12.87
C GLY A 283 0.17 12.02 -13.17
N GLY A 284 -0.42 11.16 -12.32
CA GLY A 284 -1.85 10.83 -12.38
C GLY A 284 -2.75 12.06 -12.21
N TYR A 285 -2.47 12.92 -11.22
CA TYR A 285 -3.22 14.16 -11.03
C TYR A 285 -3.06 15.13 -12.20
N LEU A 286 -1.84 15.31 -12.72
CA LEU A 286 -1.59 16.15 -13.91
C LEU A 286 -2.38 15.65 -15.13
N LYS A 287 -2.42 14.34 -15.36
CA LYS A 287 -3.17 13.74 -16.46
C LYS A 287 -4.69 13.92 -16.30
N SER A 288 -5.19 13.79 -15.08
CA SER A 288 -6.63 13.84 -14.82
C SER A 288 -7.20 15.25 -14.75
N TYR A 289 -6.42 16.24 -14.30
CA TYR A 289 -6.91 17.58 -13.99
C TYR A 289 -6.21 18.70 -14.76
N GLY A 290 -5.17 18.38 -15.53
CA GLY A 290 -4.50 19.33 -16.42
C GLY A 290 -4.09 20.62 -15.71
N ASP A 291 -4.55 21.75 -16.24
CA ASP A 291 -4.14 23.07 -15.80
C ASP A 291 -4.68 23.47 -14.42
N GLU A 292 -5.81 22.91 -13.98
CA GLU A 292 -6.33 23.12 -12.62
C GLU A 292 -5.30 22.67 -11.57
N TYR A 293 -4.71 21.50 -11.79
CA TYR A 293 -3.72 20.95 -10.87
C TYR A 293 -2.34 21.62 -11.03
N LYS A 294 -1.93 21.96 -12.26
CA LYS A 294 -0.65 22.66 -12.50
C LYS A 294 -0.56 24.00 -11.75
N LYS A 295 -1.67 24.74 -11.66
CA LYS A 295 -1.74 26.04 -10.95
C LYS A 295 -1.40 25.92 -9.45
N LEU A 296 -1.56 24.74 -8.86
CA LEU A 296 -1.22 24.49 -7.45
C LEU A 296 0.28 24.44 -7.19
N ARG A 297 1.11 24.30 -8.23
CA ARG A 297 2.59 24.28 -8.16
C ARG A 297 3.15 23.28 -7.12
N ARG A 298 2.41 22.20 -6.86
CA ARG A 298 2.84 21.14 -5.94
C ARG A 298 4.01 20.35 -6.52
N LYS A 299 4.85 19.85 -5.63
CA LYS A 299 5.84 18.81 -5.90
C LYS A 299 5.29 17.43 -5.53
N ALA A 300 5.98 16.35 -5.84
CA ALA A 300 5.51 15.00 -5.57
C ALA A 300 5.57 14.65 -4.07
N ILE A 301 6.74 14.84 -3.45
CA ILE A 301 7.07 14.37 -2.09
C ILE A 301 8.00 15.31 -1.31
N VAL A 302 8.99 15.96 -1.93
CA VAL A 302 9.88 16.91 -1.23
C VAL A 302 9.46 18.33 -1.60
N PRO A 303 9.01 19.16 -0.64
CA PRO A 303 8.63 20.53 -0.90
C PRO A 303 9.71 21.28 -1.69
N PHE A 304 9.30 21.99 -2.74
CA PHE A 304 10.15 22.80 -3.62
C PHE A 304 11.20 22.03 -4.46
N VAL A 305 11.44 20.74 -4.20
CA VAL A 305 12.46 19.94 -4.89
C VAL A 305 11.83 18.90 -5.83
N LEU A 306 11.14 17.89 -5.27
CA LEU A 306 10.72 16.67 -5.98
C LEU A 306 9.23 16.41 -5.84
#